data_AF-A0A2A2B824-F1
#
_entry.id   AF-A0A2A2B824-F1
#
_cell.length_a   1.000
_cell.length_b   1.000
_cell.length_c   1.000
_cell.angle_alpha   90.00
_cell.angle_beta   90.00
_cell.angle_gamma   90.00
#
_symmetry.space_group_name_H-M   'P 1'
#
loop_
_entity.id
_entity.type
_entity.pdbx_description
1 polymer ?
#
loop_
_entity_poly.entity_id
_entity_poly.type
_entity_poly.pdbx_seq_one_letter_code
_entity_poly.pdbx_strand_id
1 'polypeptide(L)'
;MKKIHSITLKTKPYQGDPLRSAAHKDSLSADSFVSQAKGKTGMSRIIKAAGYSLDGFRAAYQFEAAFRQVLWLNLILLLTLIFMPFAISIKMLLIIASFLSLIVELLNTGIEACVDHTSMTKHPLAKIAKDVGSAAQFLSLLLLFSLWTMALSSLLR
;
A
#
# COMPACT_ATOMS: atom_id res chain seq x y z
N MET A 1 -6.46 72.19 16.83
CA MET A 1 -4.98 72.07 16.78
C MET A 1 -4.47 71.29 17.98
N LYS A 2 -3.99 70.05 17.78
CA LYS A 2 -2.96 69.39 18.60
C LYS A 2 -2.38 68.23 17.77
N LYS A 3 -1.06 68.24 17.63
CA LYS A 3 -0.23 67.46 16.70
C LYS A 3 0.46 66.38 17.53
N ILE A 4 0.29 65.09 17.22
CA ILE A 4 1.03 63.97 17.84
C ILE A 4 1.33 62.96 16.71
N HIS A 5 2.50 63.10 16.08
CA HIS A 5 3.70 62.26 16.23
C HIS A 5 3.60 60.88 15.55
N SER A 6 4.16 60.84 14.34
CA SER A 6 4.45 59.64 13.55
C SER A 6 5.53 58.79 14.24
N ILE A 7 5.18 57.57 14.63
CA ILE A 7 6.11 56.59 15.17
C ILE A 7 6.76 55.85 13.99
N THR A 8 8.03 56.14 13.74
CA THR A 8 8.89 55.39 12.81
C THR A 8 9.22 54.03 13.44
N LEU A 9 8.59 52.96 12.96
CA LEU A 9 8.95 51.59 13.33
C LEU A 9 10.30 51.23 12.71
N LYS A 10 11.33 51.15 13.57
CA LYS A 10 12.66 50.64 13.25
C LYS A 10 12.57 49.10 13.10
N THR A 11 12.47 48.59 11.87
CA THR A 11 12.49 47.14 11.61
C THR A 11 13.90 46.60 11.88
N LYS A 12 14.01 45.68 12.85
CA LYS A 12 15.21 44.90 13.11
C LYS A 12 15.35 43.84 12.00
N PRO A 13 16.53 43.55 11.44
CA PRO A 13 16.67 42.54 10.41
C PRO A 13 16.30 41.16 10.98
N TYR A 14 15.45 40.44 10.25
CA TYR A 14 14.92 39.13 10.63
C TYR A 14 16.07 38.10 10.60
N GLN A 15 16.55 37.65 11.76
CA GLN A 15 17.46 36.51 11.86
C GLN A 15 16.66 35.23 11.60
N GLY A 16 17.09 34.46 10.59
CA GLY A 16 16.35 33.35 10.01
C GLY A 16 15.88 32.32 11.02
N ASP A 17 14.61 31.96 10.90
CA ASP A 17 13.95 30.93 11.70
C ASP A 17 14.43 29.53 11.27
N PRO A 18 15.04 28.72 12.16
CA PRO A 18 15.45 27.35 11.86
C PRO A 18 14.30 26.47 11.34
N LEU A 19 13.06 26.76 11.74
CA LEU A 19 11.87 26.01 11.32
C LEU A 19 11.51 26.24 9.84
N ARG A 20 11.79 27.43 9.28
CA ARG A 20 11.63 27.69 7.82
C ARG A 20 12.67 26.95 6.98
N SER A 21 13.89 26.73 7.52
CA SER A 21 14.95 26.03 6.79
C SER A 21 14.71 24.53 6.70
N ALA A 22 14.12 23.91 7.74
CA ALA A 22 13.69 22.52 7.72
C ALA A 22 12.50 22.29 6.76
N ALA A 23 11.47 23.14 6.82
CA ALA A 23 10.32 23.07 5.93
C ALA A 23 10.68 23.24 4.44
N HIS A 24 11.69 24.07 4.12
CA HIS A 24 12.19 24.26 2.76
C HIS A 24 13.00 23.06 2.24
N LYS A 25 13.61 22.27 3.13
CA LYS A 25 14.38 21.08 2.76
C LYS A 25 13.47 19.89 2.46
N ASP A 26 12.39 19.76 3.22
CA ASP A 26 11.38 18.71 3.03
C ASP A 26 10.58 18.91 1.73
N SER A 27 10.27 20.17 1.37
CA SER A 27 9.62 20.49 0.09
C SER A 27 10.52 20.18 -1.11
N LEU A 28 11.84 20.43 -1.01
CA LEU A 28 12.81 20.08 -2.06
C LEU A 28 12.89 18.56 -2.31
N SER A 29 12.79 17.74 -1.25
CA SER A 29 12.72 16.27 -1.40
C SER A 29 11.36 15.80 -1.92
N ALA A 30 10.24 16.32 -1.41
CA ALA A 30 8.90 15.91 -1.86
C ALA A 30 8.63 16.27 -3.33
N ASP A 31 9.03 17.48 -3.75
CA ASP A 31 8.93 17.90 -5.16
C ASP A 31 9.85 17.07 -6.07
N SER A 32 10.98 16.56 -5.57
CA SER A 32 11.88 15.70 -6.33
C SER A 32 11.29 14.31 -6.64
N PHE A 33 10.54 13.71 -5.72
CA PHE A 33 9.85 12.43 -5.96
C PHE A 33 8.71 12.58 -6.97
N VAL A 34 7.89 13.62 -6.81
CA VAL A 34 6.74 13.90 -7.69
C VAL A 34 7.21 14.28 -9.11
N SER A 35 8.31 15.02 -9.22
CA SER A 35 8.90 15.37 -10.52
C SER A 35 9.63 14.20 -11.19
N GLN A 36 10.23 13.28 -10.44
CA GLN A 36 10.84 12.06 -10.99
C GLN A 36 9.79 11.06 -11.53
N ALA A 37 8.55 11.12 -11.04
CA ALA A 37 7.41 10.35 -11.56
C ALA A 37 6.86 10.89 -12.90
N LYS A 38 7.15 12.16 -13.24
CA LYS A 38 6.70 12.82 -14.48
C LYS A 38 7.84 13.00 -15.48
N GLY A 39 8.08 11.97 -16.29
CA GLY A 39 8.81 12.14 -17.57
C GLY A 39 9.62 10.94 -18.01
N LYS A 40 9.28 10.40 -19.19
CA LYS A 40 10.04 9.55 -20.15
C LYS A 40 9.18 8.40 -20.67
N THR A 41 9.03 8.32 -21.99
CA THR A 41 8.01 7.54 -22.71
C THR A 41 8.37 6.07 -22.95
N GLY A 42 7.35 5.25 -23.24
CA GLY A 42 7.45 3.98 -23.97
C GLY A 42 7.74 2.73 -23.13
N MET A 43 8.98 2.25 -23.14
CA MET A 43 9.38 0.95 -22.57
C MET A 43 10.21 1.05 -21.29
N SER A 44 10.99 2.12 -21.13
CA SER A 44 11.77 2.36 -19.91
C SER A 44 10.87 2.53 -18.68
N ARG A 45 9.65 3.06 -18.85
CA ARG A 45 8.63 3.13 -17.77
C ARG A 45 8.10 1.76 -17.37
N ILE A 46 7.89 0.84 -18.32
CA ILE A 46 7.38 -0.51 -18.02
C ILE A 46 8.43 -1.28 -17.23
N ILE A 47 9.69 -1.23 -17.65
CA ILE A 47 10.80 -1.90 -16.96
C ILE A 47 11.02 -1.29 -15.56
N LYS A 48 10.96 0.04 -15.42
CA LYS A 48 11.05 0.68 -14.10
C LYS A 48 9.83 0.38 -13.21
N ALA A 49 8.63 0.38 -13.77
CA ALA A 49 7.43 0.00 -13.04
C ALA A 49 7.49 -1.45 -12.57
N ALA A 50 8.01 -2.37 -13.40
CA ALA A 50 8.26 -3.75 -13.00
C ALA A 50 9.31 -3.83 -11.87
N GLY A 51 10.35 -2.99 -11.90
CA GLY A 51 11.30 -2.84 -10.80
C GLY A 51 10.63 -2.39 -9.50
N TYR A 52 9.82 -1.33 -9.55
CA TYR A 52 9.08 -0.85 -8.38
C TYR A 52 8.07 -1.89 -7.85
N SER A 53 7.41 -2.64 -8.74
CA SER A 53 6.55 -3.75 -8.33
C SER A 53 7.34 -4.81 -7.59
N LEU A 54 8.52 -5.19 -8.09
CA LEU A 54 9.37 -6.19 -7.46
C LEU A 54 9.89 -5.74 -6.10
N ASP A 55 10.24 -4.45 -5.97
CA ASP A 55 10.61 -3.84 -4.70
C ASP A 55 9.43 -3.87 -3.71
N GLY A 56 8.21 -3.60 -4.17
CA GLY A 56 6.99 -3.71 -3.35
C GLY A 56 6.73 -5.13 -2.85
N PHE A 57 6.84 -6.15 -3.73
CA PHE A 57 6.73 -7.56 -3.34
C PHE A 57 7.83 -7.96 -2.36
N ARG A 58 9.06 -7.51 -2.57
CA ARG A 58 10.19 -7.78 -1.68
C ARG A 58 9.98 -7.14 -0.31
N ALA A 59 9.51 -5.90 -0.26
CA ALA A 59 9.20 -5.22 0.99
C ALA A 59 8.09 -5.95 1.76
N ALA A 60 6.97 -6.25 1.10
CA ALA A 60 5.88 -7.00 1.73
C ALA A 60 6.35 -8.37 2.25
N TYR A 61 7.16 -9.10 1.49
CA TYR A 61 7.69 -10.39 1.93
C TYR A 61 8.64 -10.28 3.13
N GLN A 62 9.50 -9.26 3.17
CA GLN A 62 10.47 -9.09 4.25
C GLN A 62 9.82 -8.60 5.54
N PHE A 63 8.96 -7.58 5.44
CA PHE A 63 8.43 -6.88 6.61
C PHE A 63 7.12 -7.50 7.13
N GLU A 64 6.26 -8.06 6.25
CA GLU A 64 4.95 -8.56 6.67
C GLU A 64 4.86 -10.08 6.78
N ALA A 65 4.66 -10.55 8.01
CA ALA A 65 4.43 -11.97 8.28
C ALA A 65 3.11 -12.48 7.69
N ALA A 66 2.06 -11.66 7.72
CA ALA A 66 0.75 -11.99 7.15
C ALA A 66 0.86 -12.22 5.63
N PHE A 67 1.56 -11.32 4.92
CA PHE A 67 1.82 -11.50 3.49
C PHE A 67 2.53 -12.82 3.18
N ARG A 68 3.55 -13.21 3.96
CA ARG A 68 4.22 -14.51 3.77
C ARG A 68 3.26 -15.67 3.95
N GLN A 69 2.38 -15.64 4.95
CA GLN A 69 1.42 -16.70 5.20
C GLN A 69 0.44 -16.85 4.02
N VAL A 70 -0.12 -15.74 3.54
CA VAL A 70 -1.04 -15.72 2.40
C VAL A 70 -0.34 -16.19 1.12
N LEU A 71 0.92 -15.79 0.91
CA LEU A 71 1.72 -16.23 -0.23
C LEU A 71 1.96 -17.74 -0.22
N TRP A 72 2.39 -18.30 0.91
CA TRP A 72 2.63 -19.74 1.03
C TRP A 72 1.34 -20.56 0.92
N LEU A 73 0.24 -20.08 1.52
CA LEU A 73 -1.08 -20.68 1.37
C LEU A 73 -1.47 -20.77 -0.12
N ASN A 74 -1.41 -19.64 -0.83
CA ASN A 74 -1.77 -19.61 -2.25
C ASN A 74 -0.83 -20.44 -3.11
N LEU A 75 0.47 -20.50 -2.80
CA LEU A 75 1.41 -21.36 -3.51
C LEU A 75 1.02 -22.84 -3.38
N ILE A 76 0.70 -23.31 -2.17
CA ILE A 76 0.26 -24.69 -1.92
C ILE A 76 -1.06 -24.97 -2.65
N LEU A 77 -2.02 -24.06 -2.59
CA LEU A 77 -3.31 -24.19 -3.27
C LEU A 77 -3.14 -24.27 -4.79
N LEU A 78 -2.31 -23.42 -5.38
CA LEU A 78 -2.03 -23.43 -6.82
C LEU A 78 -1.28 -24.69 -7.27
N LEU A 79 -0.30 -25.17 -6.50
CA LEU A 79 0.37 -26.43 -6.77
C LEU A 79 -0.61 -27.61 -6.69
N THR A 80 -1.48 -27.62 -5.67
CA THR A 80 -2.53 -28.64 -5.53
C THR A 80 -3.48 -28.61 -6.74
N LEU A 81 -3.86 -27.41 -7.20
CA LEU A 81 -4.79 -27.21 -8.31
C LEU A 81 -4.33 -27.84 -9.63
N ILE A 82 -3.02 -27.95 -9.86
CA ILE A 82 -2.46 -28.60 -11.05
C ILE A 82 -2.90 -30.06 -11.11
N PHE A 83 -2.87 -30.77 -9.99
CA PHE A 83 -3.16 -32.20 -9.89
C PHE A 83 -4.67 -32.52 -9.75
N MET A 84 -5.51 -31.52 -9.48
CA MET A 84 -6.94 -31.75 -9.30
C MET A 84 -7.69 -31.89 -10.64
N PRO A 85 -8.61 -32.87 -10.77
CA PRO A 85 -9.38 -33.12 -11.99
C PRO A 85 -10.56 -32.15 -12.19
N PHE A 86 -10.38 -30.86 -11.87
CA PHE A 86 -11.42 -29.85 -12.07
C PHE A 86 -11.52 -29.40 -13.54
N ALA A 87 -12.72 -29.02 -13.98
CA ALA A 87 -12.93 -28.32 -15.23
C ALA A 87 -12.13 -27.00 -15.28
N ILE A 88 -11.73 -26.57 -16.49
CA ILE A 88 -10.93 -25.37 -16.71
C ILE A 88 -11.58 -24.13 -16.10
N SER A 89 -12.91 -23.99 -16.22
CA SER A 89 -13.68 -22.89 -15.65
C SER A 89 -13.52 -22.78 -14.12
N ILE A 90 -13.55 -23.90 -13.41
CA ILE A 90 -13.34 -23.96 -11.95
C ILE A 90 -11.89 -23.58 -11.62
N LYS A 91 -10.91 -24.11 -12.37
CA LYS A 91 -9.49 -23.76 -12.16
C LYS A 91 -9.25 -22.27 -12.34
N MET A 92 -9.81 -21.66 -13.39
CA MET A 92 -9.72 -20.21 -13.63
C MET A 92 -10.27 -19.40 -12.45
N LEU A 93 -11.43 -19.79 -11.90
CA LEU A 93 -12.04 -19.10 -10.77
C LEU A 93 -11.20 -19.21 -9.49
N LEU A 94 -10.62 -20.38 -9.21
CA LEU A 94 -9.72 -20.58 -8.07
C LEU A 94 -8.41 -19.80 -8.22
N ILE A 95 -7.86 -19.69 -9.43
CA ILE A 95 -6.70 -18.84 -9.71
C ILE A 95 -7.06 -17.37 -9.44
N ILE A 96 -8.18 -16.89 -9.97
CA ILE A 96 -8.63 -15.50 -9.75
C ILE A 96 -8.78 -15.20 -8.25
N ALA A 97 -9.44 -16.08 -7.50
CA ALA A 97 -9.61 -15.92 -6.05
C ALA A 97 -8.26 -15.92 -5.31
N SER A 98 -7.32 -16.77 -5.74
CA SER A 98 -5.98 -16.85 -5.14
C SER A 98 -5.23 -15.53 -5.31
N PHE A 99 -5.19 -15.00 -6.54
CA PHE A 99 -4.57 -13.71 -6.83
C PHE A 99 -5.30 -12.54 -6.16
N LEU A 100 -6.63 -12.57 -6.07
CA LEU A 100 -7.39 -11.55 -5.35
C LEU A 100 -6.98 -11.47 -3.87
N SER A 101 -6.76 -12.62 -3.21
CA SER A 101 -6.29 -12.63 -1.81
C SER A 101 -4.89 -12.05 -1.63
N LEU A 102 -3.99 -12.26 -2.60
CA LEU A 102 -2.65 -11.67 -2.59
C LEU A 102 -2.68 -10.16 -2.85
N ILE A 103 -3.53 -9.71 -3.79
CA ILE A 103 -3.70 -8.30 -4.10
C ILE A 103 -4.24 -7.56 -2.88
N VAL A 104 -5.29 -8.08 -2.24
CA VAL A 104 -5.88 -7.44 -1.07
C VAL A 104 -4.89 -7.39 0.11
N GLU A 105 -4.09 -8.43 0.32
CA GLU A 105 -3.04 -8.43 1.34
C GLU A 105 -1.95 -7.37 1.08
N LEU A 106 -1.51 -7.21 -0.17
CA LEU A 106 -0.54 -6.16 -0.54
C LEU A 106 -1.13 -4.76 -0.32
N LEU A 107 -2.41 -4.57 -0.64
CA LEU A 107 -3.10 -3.31 -0.36
C LEU A 107 -3.21 -3.06 1.14
N ASN A 108 -3.55 -4.08 1.92
CA ASN A 108 -3.60 -3.99 3.39
C ASN A 108 -2.23 -3.60 3.96
N THR A 109 -1.18 -4.30 3.56
CA THR A 109 0.22 -3.99 3.92
C THR A 109 0.58 -2.54 3.57
N GLY A 110 0.22 -2.09 2.37
CA GLY A 110 0.46 -0.71 1.93
C GLY A 110 -0.28 0.34 2.78
N ILE A 111 -1.54 0.07 3.13
CA ILE A 111 -2.33 0.93 4.02
C ILE A 111 -1.69 0.98 5.41
N GLU A 112 -1.31 -0.16 5.98
CA GLU A 112 -0.64 -0.23 7.28
C GLU A 112 0.64 0.60 7.29
N ALA A 113 1.49 0.45 6.27
CA ALA A 113 2.71 1.24 6.12
C ALA A 113 2.44 2.76 6.04
N CYS A 114 1.40 3.18 5.30
CA CYS A 114 1.03 4.60 5.19
C CYS A 114 0.50 5.16 6.52
N VAL A 115 -0.31 4.38 7.23
CA VAL A 115 -0.89 4.77 8.52
C VAL A 115 0.20 4.83 9.60
N ASP A 116 1.11 3.86 9.62
CA ASP A 116 2.23 3.81 10.59
C ASP A 116 3.25 4.92 10.37
N HIS A 117 3.43 5.38 9.13
CA HIS A 117 4.28 6.54 8.86
C HIS A 117 3.69 7.86 9.40
N THR A 118 2.36 8.02 9.38
CA THR A 118 1.68 9.29 9.66
C THR A 118 1.23 9.46 11.12
N SER A 119 1.11 8.36 11.88
CA SER A 119 0.52 8.38 13.23
C SER A 119 1.56 8.17 14.33
N MET A 120 2.17 9.24 14.82
CA MET A 120 3.07 9.19 15.99
C MET A 120 2.30 9.06 17.33
N THR A 121 0.99 9.26 17.33
CA THR A 121 0.06 9.06 18.45
C THR A 121 -1.17 8.30 17.96
N LYS A 122 -1.78 7.47 18.82
CA LYS A 122 -2.95 6.65 18.47
C LYS A 122 -4.12 7.54 18.02
N HIS A 123 -4.31 7.67 16.70
CA HIS A 123 -5.41 8.42 16.12
C HIS A 123 -6.62 7.50 15.86
N PRO A 124 -7.87 7.89 16.20
CA PRO A 124 -9.05 7.05 15.96
C PRO A 124 -9.21 6.65 14.49
N LEU A 125 -8.95 7.57 13.56
CA LEU A 125 -9.02 7.29 12.11
C LEU A 125 -7.94 6.32 11.63
N ALA A 126 -6.74 6.34 12.23
CA ALA A 126 -5.67 5.41 11.90
C ALA A 126 -6.08 3.98 12.25
N LYS A 127 -6.74 3.79 13.39
CA LYS A 127 -7.31 2.49 13.78
C LYS A 127 -8.36 2.03 12.77
N ILE A 128 -9.30 2.89 12.40
CA ILE A 128 -10.36 2.56 11.42
C ILE A 128 -9.75 2.13 10.07
N ALA A 129 -8.73 2.85 9.58
CA ALA A 129 -8.08 2.51 8.32
C ALA A 129 -7.48 1.09 8.34
N LYS A 130 -6.80 0.72 9.43
CA LYS A 130 -6.25 -0.63 9.60
C LYS A 130 -7.34 -1.69 9.76
N ASP A 131 -8.37 -1.42 10.57
CA ASP A 131 -9.48 -2.36 10.79
C ASP A 131 -10.22 -2.67 9.48
N VAL A 132 -10.45 -1.66 8.63
CA VAL A 132 -11.10 -1.84 7.31
C VAL A 132 -10.20 -2.61 6.34
N GLY A 133 -8.88 -2.34 6.33
CA GLY A 133 -7.92 -3.10 5.51
C GLY A 133 -7.92 -4.59 5.88
N SER A 134 -7.83 -4.88 7.18
CA SER A 134 -7.89 -6.24 7.70
C SER A 134 -9.23 -6.93 7.39
N ALA A 135 -10.35 -6.22 7.48
CA ALA A 135 -11.66 -6.74 7.11
C ALA A 135 -11.76 -7.09 5.62
N ALA A 136 -11.20 -6.27 4.73
CA ALA A 136 -11.13 -6.58 3.30
C ALA A 136 -10.34 -7.87 3.04
N GLN A 137 -9.21 -8.04 3.75
CA GLN A 137 -8.39 -9.23 3.64
C GLN A 137 -9.13 -10.48 4.13
N PHE A 138 -9.82 -10.38 5.26
CA PHE A 138 -10.66 -11.46 5.77
C PHE A 138 -11.72 -11.90 4.75
N LEU A 139 -12.42 -10.95 4.12
CA LEU A 139 -13.43 -11.27 3.09
C LEU A 139 -12.81 -11.96 1.87
N SER A 140 -11.60 -11.55 1.46
CA SER A 140 -10.90 -12.18 0.34
C SER A 140 -10.51 -13.63 0.64
N LEU A 141 -10.02 -13.90 1.86
CA LEU A 141 -9.73 -15.26 2.32
C LEU A 141 -11.00 -16.11 2.49
N LEU A 142 -12.10 -15.52 2.97
CA LEU A 142 -13.39 -16.20 3.08
C LEU A 142 -13.94 -16.59 1.71
N LEU A 143 -13.81 -15.71 0.71
CA LEU A 143 -14.18 -16.02 -0.67
C LEU A 143 -13.32 -17.16 -1.22
N LEU A 144 -12.00 -17.09 -1.05
CA LEU A 144 -11.07 -18.14 -1.47
C LEU A 144 -11.44 -19.50 -0.85
N PHE A 145 -11.66 -19.52 0.47
CA PHE A 145 -12.07 -20.71 1.20
C PHE A 145 -13.41 -21.29 0.70
N SER A 146 -14.40 -20.43 0.47
CA SER A 146 -15.72 -20.83 -0.02
C SER A 146 -15.64 -21.48 -1.41
N LEU A 147 -14.87 -20.87 -2.33
CA LEU A 147 -14.70 -21.38 -3.68
C LEU A 147 -13.94 -22.72 -3.70
N TRP A 148 -12.90 -22.88 -2.88
CA TRP A 148 -12.21 -24.15 -2.72
C TRP A 148 -13.12 -25.24 -2.16
N THR A 149 -13.93 -24.92 -1.15
CA THR A 149 -14.91 -25.85 -0.58
C THR A 149 -15.93 -26.30 -1.61
N MET A 150 -16.47 -25.36 -2.41
CA MET A 150 -17.39 -25.67 -3.50
C MET A 150 -16.73 -26.55 -4.57
N ALA A 151 -15.51 -26.23 -4.98
CA ALA A 151 -14.75 -27.03 -5.94
C ALA A 151 -14.53 -28.45 -5.44
N LEU A 152 -14.08 -28.62 -4.19
CA LEU A 152 -13.91 -29.95 -3.57
C LEU A 152 -15.24 -30.71 -3.48
N SER A 153 -16.34 -30.04 -3.14
CA SER A 153 -17.66 -30.69 -3.11
C SER A 153 -18.12 -31.20 -4.47
N SER A 154 -17.63 -30.63 -5.56
CA SER A 154 -17.94 -31.07 -6.93
C SER A 154 -17.27 -32.40 -7.31
N LEU A 155 -16.23 -32.82 -6.57
CA LEU A 155 -15.55 -34.12 -6.76
C LEU A 155 -16.20 -35.25 -5.99
N LEU A 156 -17.01 -34.93 -4.98
CA LEU A 156 -17.71 -35.90 -4.14
C LEU A 156 -19.08 -36.31 -4.69
N ARG A 157 -19.45 -35.78 -5.87
CA ARG A 157 -20.70 -36.07 -6.58
C ARG A 157 -20.40 -36.96 -7.78
#